data_AF-A0A382EFG1-F1
#
_entry.id   AF-A0A382EFG1-F1
#
_cell.length_a   1.000
_cell.length_b   1.000
_cell.length_c   1.000
_cell.angle_alpha   90.00
_cell.angle_beta   90.00
_cell.angle_gamma   90.00
#
_symmetry.space_group_name_H-M   'P 1'
#
loop_
_entity.id
_entity.type
_entity.pdbx_description
1 polymer ?
#
loop_
_entity_poly.entity_id
_entity_poly.type
_entity_poly.pdbx_seq_one_letter_code
_entity_poly.pdbx_strand_id
1 'polypeptide(L)'
;MDYSKIKINKYFPKRTPEEYDRLYITDELEKISWAIDQLSFGHLDVINVAPIKPRQGDIRYADGTNWNPGSGEGVYFFNAAGSWVKF
;
A
#
# COMPACT_ATOMS: atom_id res chain seq x y z
N MET A 1 19.94 8.14 2.09
CA MET A 1 19.67 6.73 1.79
C MET A 1 18.69 6.70 0.63
N ASP A 2 18.97 5.92 -0.40
CA ASP A 2 18.14 5.84 -1.61
C ASP A 2 16.98 4.85 -1.35
N TYR A 3 15.79 5.38 -1.09
CA TYR A 3 14.59 4.59 -0.80
C TYR A 3 13.92 4.02 -2.07
N SER A 4 14.40 4.37 -3.28
CA SER A 4 13.83 3.91 -4.56
C SER A 4 14.01 2.41 -4.82
N LYS A 5 14.79 1.72 -3.98
CA LYS A 5 15.12 0.29 -4.10
C LYS A 5 14.45 -0.60 -3.06
N ILE A 6 13.58 -0.06 -2.21
CA ILE A 6 12.79 -0.89 -1.30
C ILE A 6 11.79 -1.66 -2.15
N LYS A 7 12.05 -2.95 -2.33
CA LYS A 7 11.11 -3.88 -2.95
C LYS A 7 9.88 -3.91 -2.04
N ILE A 8 8.82 -3.24 -2.45
CA ILE A 8 7.54 -3.22 -1.74
C ILE A 8 7.05 -4.67 -1.66
N ASN A 9 7.26 -5.30 -0.52
CA ASN A 9 6.78 -6.65 -0.30
C ASN A 9 5.38 -6.54 0.26
N LYS A 10 4.47 -6.33 -0.69
CA LYS A 10 3.05 -6.57 -0.50
C LYS A 10 2.89 -7.96 0.10
N TYR A 11 2.24 -8.02 1.27
CA TYR A 11 1.94 -9.30 1.90
C TYR A 11 1.16 -10.18 0.92
N PHE A 12 1.71 -11.37 0.65
CA PHE A 12 1.04 -12.42 -0.08
C PHE A 12 1.21 -13.73 0.72
N PRO A 13 0.11 -14.35 1.15
CA PRO A 13 0.21 -15.53 1.98
C PRO A 13 0.84 -16.68 1.20
N LYS A 14 1.64 -17.52 1.86
CA LYS A 14 2.01 -18.82 1.29
C LYS A 14 0.75 -19.66 1.13
N ARG A 15 0.78 -20.60 0.18
CA ARG A 15 -0.23 -21.66 0.11
C ARG A 15 -0.19 -22.44 1.42
N THR A 16 -1.34 -22.66 2.04
CA THR A 16 -1.46 -23.51 3.22
C THR A 16 -0.87 -24.90 2.90
N PRO A 17 0.06 -25.41 3.72
CA PRO A 17 0.62 -26.74 3.57
C PRO A 17 -0.46 -27.81 3.64
N GLU A 18 -0.29 -28.89 2.86
CA GLU A 18 -1.19 -30.06 2.90
C GLU A 18 -0.92 -30.94 4.12
N GLU A 19 0.30 -30.87 4.67
CA GLU A 19 0.73 -31.55 5.89
C GLU A 19 1.12 -30.55 6.97
N TYR A 20 1.24 -31.00 8.22
CA TYR A 20 1.65 -30.14 9.31
C TYR A 20 3.07 -29.62 9.11
N ASP A 21 3.20 -28.31 8.94
CA ASP A 21 4.47 -27.58 8.90
C ASP A 21 4.54 -26.62 10.09
N ARG A 22 5.49 -26.90 11.00
CA ARG A 22 5.70 -26.08 12.20
C ARG A 22 6.21 -24.67 11.88
N LEU A 23 6.87 -24.48 10.74
CA LEU A 23 7.45 -23.20 10.33
C LEU A 23 6.46 -22.32 9.53
N TYR A 24 5.37 -22.89 9.04
CA TYR A 24 4.41 -22.13 8.24
C TYR A 24 3.87 -20.89 8.97
N ILE A 25 3.51 -21.04 10.25
CA ILE A 25 2.99 -19.91 11.04
C ILE A 25 4.08 -18.88 11.31
N THR A 26 5.31 -19.29 11.61
CA THR A 26 6.41 -18.35 11.86
C THR A 26 6.73 -17.55 10.60
N ASP A 27 6.80 -18.21 9.45
CA ASP A 27 7.06 -17.57 8.16
C ASP A 27 5.98 -16.56 7.77
N GLU A 28 4.70 -16.91 7.99
CA GLU A 28 3.59 -16.02 7.70
C GLU A 28 3.55 -14.82 8.66
N LEU A 29 3.86 -15.04 9.95
CA LEU A 29 3.96 -13.95 10.94
C LEU A 29 5.12 -13.00 10.64
N GLU A 30 6.27 -13.49 10.17
CA GLU A 30 7.39 -12.64 9.76
C GLU A 30 7.02 -11.75 8.57
N LYS A 31 6.35 -12.30 7.55
CA LYS A 31 5.86 -11.49 6.43
C LYS A 31 4.86 -10.42 6.84
N ILE A 32 3.95 -10.76 7.76
CA ILE A 32 2.98 -9.80 8.31
C ILE A 32 3.71 -8.72 9.09
N SER A 33 4.65 -9.09 9.97
CA SER A 33 5.45 -8.14 10.75
C SER A 33 6.13 -7.13 9.84
N TRP A 34 6.79 -7.61 8.79
CA TRP A 34 7.51 -6.72 7.92
C TRP A 34 6.59 -5.82 7.06
N ALA A 35 5.42 -6.32 6.64
CA ALA A 35 4.41 -5.47 6.00
C ALA A 35 3.90 -4.35 6.94
N ILE A 36 3.74 -4.66 8.23
CA ILE A 36 3.39 -3.67 9.26
C ILE A 36 4.52 -2.66 9.48
N ASP A 37 5.78 -3.10 9.48
CA ASP A 37 6.93 -2.21 9.62
C ASP A 37 6.98 -1.19 8.47
N GLN A 38 6.75 -1.63 7.23
CA GLN A 38 6.68 -0.72 6.08
C GLN A 38 5.56 0.33 6.23
N LEU A 39 4.40 -0.08 6.73
CA LEU A 39 3.30 0.84 7.02
C LEU A 39 3.69 1.85 8.12
N SER A 40 4.43 1.41 9.14
CA SER A 40 4.88 2.27 10.23
C SER A 40 5.83 3.37 9.78
N PHE A 41 6.63 3.12 8.74
CA PHE A 41 7.52 4.12 8.13
C PHE A 41 6.79 5.12 7.22
N GLY A 42 5.47 4.99 7.06
CA GLY A 42 4.67 5.89 6.23
C GLY A 42 4.90 5.70 4.73
N HIS A 43 5.35 4.52 4.29
CA HIS A 43 5.47 4.24 2.86
C HIS A 43 4.09 4.14 2.20
N LEU A 44 3.89 4.98 1.17
CA LEU A 44 2.74 4.96 0.30
C LEU A 44 3.18 4.53 -1.09
N ASP A 45 2.59 3.44 -1.56
CA ASP A 45 2.81 2.97 -2.92
C ASP A 45 2.22 3.97 -3.93
N VAL A 46 2.99 4.24 -4.98
CA VAL A 46 2.51 4.98 -6.14
C VAL A 46 1.50 4.10 -6.87
N ILE A 47 0.30 4.62 -7.08
CA ILE A 47 -0.75 3.95 -7.84
C ILE A 47 -1.07 4.73 -9.11
N ASN A 48 -1.40 3.98 -10.14
CA ASN A 48 -1.68 4.45 -11.50
C ASN A 48 -3.17 4.32 -11.89
N VAL A 49 -4.01 3.84 -10.97
CA VAL A 49 -5.45 3.66 -11.17
C VAL A 49 -6.20 4.11 -9.92
N ALA A 50 -7.28 4.89 -10.12
CA ALA A 50 -8.14 5.34 -9.05
C ALA A 50 -8.84 4.17 -8.32
N PRO A 51 -9.00 4.22 -6.99
CA PRO A 51 -9.85 3.27 -6.27
C PRO A 51 -11.30 3.30 -6.77
N ILE A 52 -11.92 2.14 -6.97
CA ILE A 52 -13.31 2.03 -7.49
C ILE A 52 -14.34 2.56 -6.48
N LYS A 53 -14.06 2.43 -5.17
CA LYS A 53 -14.95 2.85 -4.07
C LYS A 53 -14.13 3.53 -2.97
N PRO A 54 -13.66 4.77 -3.20
CA PRO A 54 -12.88 5.50 -2.20
C PRO A 54 -13.75 5.80 -0.98
N ARG A 55 -13.15 5.74 0.20
CA ARG A 55 -13.79 6.07 1.48
C ARG A 55 -13.20 7.35 2.01
N GLN A 56 -14.01 8.13 2.71
CA GLN A 56 -13.51 9.30 3.43
C GLN A 56 -12.34 8.88 4.33
N GLY A 57 -11.22 9.60 4.23
CA GLY A 57 -10.00 9.24 4.95
C GLY A 57 -8.98 8.45 4.12
N ASP A 58 -9.33 7.98 2.92
CA ASP A 58 -8.36 7.30 2.07
C ASP A 58 -7.18 8.22 1.71
N ILE A 59 -5.97 7.71 1.88
CA ILE A 59 -4.72 8.36 1.48
C ILE A 59 -4.05 7.52 0.40
N ARG A 60 -3.61 8.14 -0.70
CA ARG A 60 -2.97 7.45 -1.83
C ARG A 60 -1.93 8.34 -2.49
N TYR A 61 -0.88 7.75 -3.05
CA TYR A 61 0.10 8.46 -3.87
C TYR A 61 -0.23 8.25 -5.35
N ALA A 62 -0.60 9.31 -6.06
CA ALA A 62 -0.88 9.27 -7.49
C ALA A 62 0.39 9.46 -8.34
N ASP A 63 0.50 8.70 -9.43
CA ASP A 63 1.62 8.77 -10.39
C ASP A 63 1.64 10.07 -11.23
N GLY A 64 0.56 10.85 -11.20
CA GLY A 64 0.45 12.11 -11.92
C GLY A 64 0.26 11.99 -13.43
N THR A 65 0.25 10.76 -13.97
CA THR A 65 0.12 10.49 -15.40
C THR A 65 -1.13 9.66 -15.67
N ASN A 66 -1.13 8.37 -15.33
CA ASN A 66 -2.29 7.50 -15.54
C ASN A 66 -3.40 7.79 -14.53
N TRP A 67 -3.02 8.11 -13.29
CA TRP A 67 -3.92 8.60 -12.28
C TRP A 67 -3.45 9.96 -11.78
N ASN A 68 -4.24 10.98 -12.12
CA ASN A 68 -4.02 12.36 -11.70
C ASN A 68 -5.37 12.95 -11.25
N PRO A 69 -5.65 13.00 -9.94
CA PRO A 69 -6.89 13.57 -9.44
C PRO A 69 -7.04 15.09 -9.64
N GLY A 70 -6.00 15.80 -10.07
CA GLY A 70 -6.09 17.21 -10.46
C GLY A 70 -4.79 18.01 -10.39
N SER A 71 -3.82 17.59 -9.58
CA SER A 71 -2.62 18.39 -9.24
C SER A 71 -1.30 17.65 -9.48
N GLY A 72 -1.28 16.75 -10.47
CA GLY A 72 -0.10 15.98 -10.86
C GLY A 72 0.26 14.87 -9.87
N GLU A 73 1.51 14.45 -9.90
CA GLU A 73 2.06 13.44 -8.98
C GLU A 73 1.98 13.95 -7.53
N GLY A 74 1.62 13.07 -6.59
CA GLY A 74 1.70 13.38 -5.15
C GLY A 74 0.73 12.60 -4.27
N VAL A 75 0.74 12.90 -2.98
CA VAL A 75 -0.16 12.30 -2.00
C VAL A 75 -1.50 13.04 -1.99
N TYR A 76 -2.58 12.27 -2.08
CA TYR A 76 -3.96 12.76 -2.06
C TYR A 76 -4.74 12.14 -0.91
N PHE A 77 -5.66 12.92 -0.35
CA PHE A 77 -6.64 12.54 0.66
C PHE A 77 -8.05 12.62 0.09
N PHE A 78 -8.86 11.58 0.31
CA PHE A 78 -10.27 11.60 -0.06
C PHE A 78 -11.10 12.24 1.04
N ASN A 79 -11.60 13.44 0.76
CA ASN A 79 -12.27 14.29 1.75
C ASN A 79 -13.77 13.93 1.93
N ALA A 80 -14.39 14.55 2.93
CA ALA A 80 -15.82 14.37 3.23
C ALA A 80 -16.76 14.85 2.11
N ALA A 81 -16.27 15.70 1.20
CA ALA A 81 -17.01 16.16 0.02
C ALA A 81 -16.92 15.19 -1.16
N GLY A 82 -16.29 14.02 -0.98
CA GLY A 82 -16.16 13.00 -2.02
C GLY A 82 -15.14 13.36 -3.10
N SER A 83 -14.12 14.16 -2.77
CA SER A 83 -13.10 14.62 -3.71
C SER A 83 -11.69 14.29 -3.20
N TRP A 84 -10.79 13.98 -4.13
CA TRP A 84 -9.36 13.85 -3.86
C TRP A 84 -8.72 15.23 -3.75
N VAL A 85 -8.09 15.52 -2.63
CA VAL A 85 -7.37 16.77 -2.36
C VAL A 85 -5.91 16.44 -2.14
N LYS A 86 -5.02 17.12 -2.86
CA LYS A 86 -3.57 16.97 -2.67
C LYS A 86 -3.17 17.56 -1.31
N PHE A 87 -2.30 16.87 -0.59
CA PHE A 87 -1.65 17.42 0.60
C PHE A 87 -0.71 18.58 0.26
#